data_AF-A0A2K1PBX0-F1
#
_entry.id   AF-A0A2K1PBX0-F1
#
_cell.length_a   1.000
_cell.length_b   1.000
_cell.length_c   1.000
_cell.angle_alpha   90.00
_cell.angle_beta   90.00
_cell.angle_gamma   90.00
#
_symmetry.space_group_name_H-M   'P 1'
#
loop_
_entity.id
_entity.type
_entity.pdbx_description
1 polymer ?
#
loop_
_entity_poly.entity_id
_entity_poly.type
_entity_poly.pdbx_seq_one_letter_code
_entity_poly.pdbx_strand_id
1 'polypeptide(L)'
;MALNTKRRGNEPLFNMTVKENIMLDDKFTEEEFMKAVKKAKVDKFIGLLDEGYDTVVGERGSKLSDGQRQRVAIARALIREPKVLILDEATSGVDSQTEEEIFDELKEY
;
A
#
# COMPACT_ATOMS: atom_id res chain seq x y z
N MET A 1 14.46 9.52 24.53
CA MET A 1 14.49 8.76 23.27
C MET A 1 13.06 8.70 22.76
N ALA A 2 12.61 9.72 22.02
CA ALA A 2 11.22 9.86 21.63
C ALA A 2 10.96 8.98 20.41
N LEU A 3 10.20 7.90 20.59
CA LEU A 3 9.63 7.12 19.50
C LEU A 3 8.63 8.01 18.77
N ASN A 4 9.04 8.49 17.60
CA ASN A 4 8.29 9.42 16.77
C ASN A 4 7.15 8.66 16.07
N THR A 5 6.05 8.43 16.77
CA THR A 5 4.81 7.80 16.28
C THR A 5 3.98 8.74 15.42
N LYS A 6 4.61 9.49 14.50
CA LYS A 6 3.93 10.48 13.67
C LYS A 6 4.38 10.40 12.20
N ARG A 7 3.43 9.94 11.38
CA ARG A 7 3.33 10.14 9.92
C ARG A 7 4.31 9.36 9.01
N ARG A 8 4.12 8.05 8.86
CA ARG A 8 4.67 7.30 7.71
C ARG A 8 3.63 6.93 6.63
N GLY A 9 2.43 7.50 6.71
CA GLY A 9 1.33 7.22 5.76
C GLY A 9 1.50 7.88 4.39
N ASN A 10 2.18 9.02 4.33
CA ASN A 10 2.33 9.82 3.10
C ASN A 10 3.79 9.91 2.61
N GLU A 11 4.67 9.05 3.13
CA GLU A 11 6.06 9.00 2.71
C GLU A 11 6.17 8.18 1.42
N PRO A 12 7.00 8.61 0.45
CA PRO A 12 7.25 7.85 -0.78
C PRO A 12 7.72 6.43 -0.44
N LEU A 13 7.47 5.47 -1.32
CA LEU A 13 7.92 4.10 -1.12
C LEU A 13 9.45 4.07 -0.94
N PHE A 14 9.93 3.26 0.00
CA PHE A 14 11.34 3.07 0.25
C PHE A 14 11.91 2.09 -0.78
N ASN A 15 13.21 2.17 -1.05
CA ASN A 15 13.92 1.21 -1.90
C ASN A 15 14.07 -0.15 -1.19
N MET A 16 12.94 -0.83 -1.05
CA MET A 16 12.69 -2.07 -0.30
C MET A 16 11.71 -2.92 -1.12
N THR A 17 11.41 -4.13 -0.66
CA THR A 17 10.40 -4.98 -1.32
C THR A 17 9.00 -4.38 -1.20
N VAL A 18 8.05 -4.86 -2.00
CA VAL A 18 6.62 -4.50 -1.84
C VAL A 18 6.14 -4.86 -0.44
N LYS A 19 6.48 -6.07 0.04
CA LYS A 19 6.10 -6.56 1.38
C LYS A 19 6.64 -5.67 2.49
N GLU A 20 7.94 -5.35 2.44
CA GLU A 20 8.59 -4.46 3.40
C GLU A 20 7.99 -3.05 3.37
N ASN A 21 7.64 -2.55 2.19
CA ASN A 21 6.96 -1.27 2.09
C ASN A 21 5.59 -1.28 2.77
N ILE A 22 4.85 -2.38 2.74
CA ILE A 22 3.52 -2.48 3.38
C ILE A 22 3.68 -2.63 4.91
N MET A 23 4.55 -3.54 5.34
CA MET A 23 4.76 -3.85 6.77
C MET A 23 5.56 -2.76 7.50
N LEU A 24 6.51 -2.14 6.82
CA LEU A 24 7.57 -1.30 7.41
C LEU A 24 8.28 -2.04 8.55
N ASP A 25 8.51 -1.39 9.69
CA ASP A 25 9.24 -1.95 10.84
C ASP A 25 8.35 -2.81 11.76
N ASP A 26 7.06 -2.95 11.44
CA ASP A 26 6.09 -3.70 12.24
C ASP A 26 5.98 -5.15 11.74
N LYS A 27 5.66 -6.06 12.66
CA LYS A 27 5.38 -7.46 12.32
C LYS A 27 3.88 -7.69 12.27
N PHE A 28 3.42 -8.21 11.14
CA PHE A 28 2.05 -8.64 10.93
C PHE A 28 2.03 -10.12 10.57
N THR A 29 0.93 -10.78 10.91
CA THR A 29 0.64 -12.14 10.46
C THR A 29 0.45 -12.17 8.95
N GLU A 30 0.59 -13.37 8.37
CA GLU A 30 0.31 -13.57 6.95
C GLU A 30 -1.16 -13.26 6.62
N GLU A 31 -2.08 -13.57 7.54
CA GLU A 31 -3.50 -13.27 7.37
C GLU A 31 -3.77 -11.75 7.30
N GLU A 32 -3.22 -10.98 8.24
CA GLU A 32 -3.34 -9.50 8.24
C GLU A 32 -2.75 -8.89 6.96
N PHE A 33 -1.59 -9.39 6.54
CA PHE A 33 -0.96 -8.98 5.29
C PHE A 33 -1.86 -9.28 4.09
N MET A 34 -2.34 -10.53 3.98
CA MET A 34 -3.19 -10.96 2.86
C MET A 34 -4.54 -10.24 2.84
N LYS A 35 -5.10 -9.90 4.00
CA LYS A 35 -6.29 -9.05 4.12
C LYS A 35 -6.02 -7.64 3.58
N ALA A 36 -4.91 -7.02 4.00
CA ALA A 36 -4.57 -5.66 3.58
C ALA A 36 -4.29 -5.56 2.07
N VAL A 37 -3.50 -6.49 1.50
CA VAL A 37 -3.18 -6.48 0.06
C VAL A 37 -4.42 -6.71 -0.80
N LYS A 38 -5.32 -7.61 -0.42
CA LYS A 38 -6.58 -7.84 -1.15
C LYS A 38 -7.47 -6.61 -1.14
N LYS A 39 -7.64 -5.97 0.03
CA LYS A 39 -8.44 -4.75 0.15
C LYS A 39 -7.88 -3.60 -0.69
N ALA A 40 -6.56 -3.47 -0.74
CA ALA A 40 -5.89 -2.46 -1.56
C ALA A 40 -5.71 -2.85 -3.04
N LYS A 41 -6.19 -4.02 -3.47
CA LYS A 41 -5.99 -4.58 -4.83
C LYS A 41 -4.50 -4.69 -5.22
N VAL A 42 -3.67 -4.90 -4.19
CA VAL A 42 -2.35 -5.57 -4.16
C VAL A 42 -2.13 -6.65 -5.21
N ASP A 43 -2.91 -7.69 -4.97
CA ASP A 43 -2.94 -9.00 -5.60
C ASP A 43 -3.23 -8.93 -7.10
N LYS A 44 -3.89 -7.86 -7.56
CA LYS A 44 -4.28 -7.70 -8.97
C LYS A 44 -3.11 -7.47 -9.91
N PHE A 45 -1.99 -6.95 -9.42
CA PHE A 45 -0.80 -6.72 -10.25
C PHE A 45 0.45 -7.41 -9.72
N ILE A 46 0.43 -7.92 -8.48
CA ILE A 46 1.65 -8.47 -7.87
C ILE A 46 2.22 -9.66 -8.66
N GLY A 47 1.38 -10.48 -9.29
CA GLY A 47 1.82 -11.61 -10.12
C GLY A 47 2.43 -11.20 -11.46
N LEU A 48 2.40 -9.91 -11.81
CA LEU A 48 3.07 -9.36 -12.99
C LEU A 48 4.51 -8.90 -12.67
N LEU A 49 4.90 -8.89 -11.39
CA LEU A 49 6.25 -8.57 -10.96
C LEU A 49 7.08 -9.85 -10.85
N ASP A 50 8.35 -9.79 -11.24
CA ASP A 50 9.24 -10.95 -11.32
C ASP A 50 9.37 -11.74 -10.01
N GLU A 51 9.36 -11.06 -8.85
CA GLU A 51 9.51 -11.66 -7.52
C GLU A 51 8.25 -11.49 -6.65
N GLY A 52 7.12 -11.12 -7.27
CA GLY A 52 5.88 -10.88 -6.54
C GLY A 52 6.04 -9.88 -5.41
N TYR A 53 5.63 -10.26 -4.19
CA TYR A 53 5.73 -9.42 -2.98
C TYR A 53 7.17 -9.10 -2.55
N ASP A 54 8.15 -9.90 -2.99
CA ASP A 54 9.56 -9.71 -2.68
C ASP A 54 10.26 -8.81 -3.71
N THR A 55 9.53 -8.32 -4.73
CA THR A 55 10.08 -7.38 -5.73
C THR A 55 10.51 -6.07 -5.08
N VAL A 56 11.78 -5.69 -5.27
CA VAL A 56 12.32 -4.39 -4.85
C VAL A 56 11.80 -3.27 -5.75
N VAL A 57 11.08 -2.30 -5.17
CA VAL A 57 10.30 -1.28 -5.92
C VAL A 57 11.14 -0.12 -6.49
N GLY A 58 12.43 -0.03 -6.15
CA GLY A 58 13.30 1.08 -6.54
C GLY A 58 13.13 2.32 -5.68
N GLU A 59 13.99 3.33 -5.86
CA GLU A 59 13.89 4.59 -5.14
C GLU A 59 12.54 5.27 -5.39
N ARG A 60 11.84 5.63 -4.30
CA ARG A 60 10.51 6.27 -4.35
C ARG A 60 9.47 5.44 -5.13
N GLY A 61 9.69 4.14 -5.29
CA GLY A 61 8.81 3.24 -6.04
C GLY A 61 8.95 3.35 -7.56
N SER A 62 10.10 3.79 -8.09
CA SER A 62 10.31 4.06 -9.51
C SER A 62 9.98 2.91 -10.48
N LYS A 63 9.93 1.67 -10.00
CA LYS A 63 9.56 0.49 -10.81
C LYS A 63 8.05 0.21 -10.86
N LEU A 64 7.25 0.95 -10.12
CA LEU A 64 5.80 0.80 -10.07
C LEU A 64 5.13 1.96 -10.80
N SER A 65 4.02 1.68 -11.47
CA SER A 65 3.14 2.74 -11.98
C SER A 65 2.56 3.55 -10.82
N ASP A 66 2.06 4.75 -11.12
CA ASP A 66 1.49 5.66 -10.10
C ASP A 66 0.37 4.99 -9.31
N GLY A 67 -0.56 4.33 -10.01
CA GLY A 67 -1.62 3.58 -9.35
C GLY A 67 -1.14 2.37 -8.55
N GLN A 68 -0.09 1.68 -8.99
CA GLN A 68 0.51 0.61 -8.19
C GLN A 68 1.14 1.16 -6.90
N ARG A 69 1.84 2.31 -6.97
CA ARG A 69 2.41 2.96 -5.78
C ARG A 69 1.33 3.37 -4.80
N GLN A 70 0.22 3.94 -5.29
CA GLN A 70 -0.92 4.32 -4.48
C GLN A 70 -1.55 3.11 -3.78
N ARG A 71 -1.76 1.99 -4.48
CA ARG A 71 -2.28 0.75 -3.88
C ARG A 71 -1.35 0.18 -2.80
N VAL A 72 -0.03 0.21 -2.99
CA VAL A 72 0.94 -0.18 -1.95
C VAL A 72 0.86 0.74 -0.73
N ALA A 73 0.72 2.05 -0.94
CA ALA A 73 0.54 3.01 0.16
C ALA A 73 -0.80 2.81 0.91
N ILE A 74 -1.88 2.50 0.20
CA ILE A 74 -3.17 2.14 0.79
C ILE A 74 -3.03 0.85 1.61
N ALA A 75 -2.41 -0.20 1.07
CA ALA A 75 -2.17 -1.44 1.81
C ALA A 75 -1.37 -1.19 3.10
N ARG A 76 -0.32 -0.35 3.03
CA ARG A 76 0.47 0.10 4.19
C ARG A 76 -0.39 0.81 5.24
N ALA A 77 -1.37 1.60 4.83
CA ALA A 77 -2.29 2.25 5.75
C ALA A 77 -3.27 1.24 6.38
N LEU A 78 -3.86 0.35 5.57
CA LEU A 78 -4.90 -0.59 5.99
C LEU A 78 -4.39 -1.69 6.93
N ILE A 79 -3.15 -2.15 6.78
CA ILE A 79 -2.58 -3.20 7.63
C ILE A 79 -2.49 -2.79 9.10
N ARG A 80 -2.55 -1.48 9.40
CA ARG A 80 -2.54 -0.91 10.76
C ARG A 80 -3.92 -0.71 11.36
N GLU A 81 -4.96 -1.16 10.67
CA GLU A 81 -6.38 -1.03 11.05
C GLU A 81 -6.75 0.37 11.57
N PRO A 82 -6.59 1.41 10.72
CA PRO A 82 -6.79 2.78 11.16
C PRO A 82 -8.28 3.03 11.45
N LYS A 83 -8.56 3.72 12.57
CA LYS A 83 -9.94 4.14 12.92
C LYS A 83 -10.52 5.17 11.94
N VAL A 84 -9.65 5.95 11.30
CA VAL A 84 -9.99 6.96 10.31
C VAL A 84 -8.91 6.91 9.24
N LEU A 85 -9.30 6.68 7.98
CA LEU A 85 -8.44 6.75 6.81
C LEU A 85 -8.78 8.03 6.04
N ILE A 86 -7.78 8.87 5.81
CA ILE A 86 -7.90 10.07 4.98
C ILE A 86 -7.10 9.83 3.71
N LEU A 87 -7.77 9.89 2.58
CA LEU A 87 -7.16 9.83 1.25
C LEU A 87 -7.22 11.25 0.67
N ASP A 88 -6.05 11.84 0.44
CA ASP A 88 -5.95 13.19 -0.14
C ASP A 88 -5.77 13.04 -1.65
N GLU A 89 -6.81 13.39 -2.42
CA GLU A 89 -6.79 13.44 -3.87
C GLU A 89 -5.89 14.60 -4.33
N ALA A 90 -4.59 14.35 -4.48
CA ALA A 90 -3.69 15.30 -5.14
C ALA A 90 -2.85 14.68 -6.27
N THR A 91 -3.04 13.40 -6.61
CA THR A 91 -2.24 12.71 -7.63
C THR A 91 -3.11 11.88 -8.56
N SER A 92 -3.27 12.39 -9.78
CA SER A 92 -4.00 11.85 -10.94
C SER A 92 -3.40 10.56 -11.53
N GLY A 93 -3.17 9.54 -10.69
CA GLY A 93 -2.39 8.35 -11.05
C GLY A 93 -3.20 7.05 -11.15
N VAL A 94 -4.46 7.05 -10.72
CA VAL A 94 -5.34 5.89 -10.77
C VAL A 94 -6.48 6.18 -11.73
N ASP A 95 -6.71 5.24 -12.65
CA ASP A 95 -7.89 5.26 -13.51
C ASP A 95 -9.15 5.20 -12.62
N SER A 96 -10.12 6.08 -12.85
CA SER A 96 -11.27 6.31 -11.96
C SER A 96 -12.04 5.02 -11.61
N GLN A 97 -12.01 4.01 -12.50
CA GLN A 97 -12.64 2.72 -12.25
C GLN A 97 -11.93 1.92 -11.15
N THR A 98 -10.60 1.94 -11.12
CA THR A 98 -9.82 1.27 -10.06
C THR A 98 -10.07 1.94 -8.72
N GLU A 99 -10.16 3.26 -8.70
CA GLU A 99 -10.41 4.01 -7.46
C GLU A 99 -11.78 3.64 -6.90
N GLU A 100 -12.82 3.63 -7.73
CA GLU A 100 -14.16 3.19 -7.34
C GLU A 100 -14.16 1.78 -6.74
N GLU A 101 -13.48 0.82 -7.38
CA GLU A 101 -13.37 -0.55 -6.87
C GLU A 101 -12.65 -0.65 -5.51
N ILE A 102 -11.64 0.19 -5.27
CA ILE A 102 -10.93 0.25 -3.99
C ILE A 102 -11.84 0.90 -2.94
N PHE A 103 -12.53 1.99 -3.28
CA PHE A 103 -13.46 2.66 -2.37
C PHE A 103 -14.63 1.77 -1.98
N ASP A 104 -15.20 1.01 -2.91
CA ASP A 104 -16.29 0.09 -2.61
C ASP A 104 -15.85 -1.03 -1.66
N GLU A 105 -14.65 -1.58 -1.86
CA GLU A 105 -14.05 -2.56 -0.93
C GLU A 105 -13.78 -1.96 0.47
N LEU A 106 -13.54 -0.64 0.54
CA LEU A 106 -13.34 0.09 1.80
C LEU A 106 -14.64 0.52 2.48
N LYS A 107 -15.77 0.64 1.78
CA LYS A 107 -17.08 0.96 2.39
C LYS A 107 -17.61 -0.20 3.25
N GLU A 108 -17.15 -1.41 3.00
CA GLU A 108 -17.44 -2.58 3.84
C GLU A 108 -16.45 -2.76 5.00
N TYR A 109 -15.58 -1.76 5.25
CA TYR A 109 -14.60 -1.70 6.35
C TYR A 109 -15.18 -1.05 7.60
#